data_AF-A0A0C4DJ59-F1
#
_entry.id   AF-A0A0C4DJ59-F1
#
_cell.length_a   1.000
_cell.length_b   1.000
_cell.length_c   1.000
_cell.angle_alpha   90.00
_cell.angle_beta   90.00
_cell.angle_gamma   90.00
#
_symmetry.space_group_name_H-M   'P 1'
#
loop_
_entity.id
_entity.type
_entity.pdbx_description
1 polymer ?
#
loop_
_entity_poly.entity_id
_entity_poly.type
_entity_poly.pdbx_seq_one_letter_code
_entity_poly.pdbx_strand_id
1 'polypeptide(L)'
;MGARFDADDDVRSLESTYNNESKRLLLADLENICIENVQTCILIANLYAAHLNPSSEALFFRIGVNLLQIMEAGTCSAASTLIDREIRIRAWWTLYMADRWSSSSLGLAPQIRDTDLAVDLPMHEPIFESLSPDETKLNLPWQPGLWAHKISLVRLFGPIKDLNYRSVYGNIDDEEINSTVASLSKLLDDWEWTIPPNVRLSTENLERFIKAGHGGAFIALHLGYHHYATLLYFRFLEPAASSSPLAAMYRAKCKFHASSYSDLLKLARQKENCEVIYPTVGHMAVVSSSVLLHTLLFSVDEDVKPARDALKSNFEAILELRRYWPNTESMYSLPLGEKEVAPVTSGMDLDMDSFSARTQAVAEQGRYTAFNIDDLILDDMQMYSMEENTSN
;
A
#
# COMPACT_ATOMS: atom_id res chain seq x y z
N MET A 1 13.53 1.82 -15.20
CA MET A 1 12.10 1.93 -14.83
C MET A 1 11.17 2.22 -15.99
N GLY A 2 11.35 3.29 -16.77
CA GLY A 2 10.40 3.68 -17.84
C GLY A 2 10.12 2.60 -18.90
N ALA A 3 11.17 1.88 -19.33
CA ALA A 3 11.08 0.84 -20.37
C ALA A 3 9.97 -0.20 -20.14
N ARG A 4 9.68 -0.54 -18.89
CA ARG A 4 8.65 -1.51 -18.48
C ARG A 4 7.21 -1.07 -18.78
N PHE A 5 6.97 0.24 -18.80
CA PHE A 5 5.64 0.80 -19.09
C PHE A 5 5.47 1.13 -20.57
N ASP A 6 6.50 0.89 -21.39
CA ASP A 6 6.45 1.21 -22.80
C ASP A 6 5.46 0.31 -23.54
N ALA A 7 4.80 0.87 -24.55
CA ALA A 7 3.87 0.14 -25.41
C ALA A 7 4.61 -0.87 -26.29
N ASP A 8 5.88 -0.60 -26.63
CA ASP A 8 6.72 -1.45 -27.46
C ASP A 8 7.35 -2.61 -26.66
N ASP A 9 7.12 -3.83 -27.13
CA ASP A 9 7.64 -5.08 -26.57
C ASP A 9 9.18 -5.13 -26.59
N ASP A 10 9.80 -4.59 -27.64
CA ASP A 10 11.25 -4.56 -27.78
C ASP A 10 11.87 -3.65 -26.72
N VAL A 11 11.27 -2.49 -26.47
CA VAL A 11 11.70 -1.57 -25.41
C VAL A 11 11.51 -2.20 -24.03
N ARG A 12 10.39 -2.89 -23.78
CA ARG A 12 10.17 -3.63 -22.53
C ARG A 12 11.22 -4.71 -22.30
N SER A 13 11.66 -5.41 -23.35
CA SER A 13 12.68 -6.46 -23.24
C SER A 13 14.04 -5.94 -22.73
N LEU A 14 14.34 -4.64 -22.94
CA LEU A 14 15.56 -3.99 -22.48
C LEU A 14 15.56 -3.63 -20.99
N GLU A 15 14.48 -3.90 -20.27
CA GLU A 15 14.35 -3.52 -18.86
C GLU A 15 15.53 -4.04 -18.01
N SER A 16 15.88 -5.32 -18.14
CA SER A 16 16.99 -5.92 -17.39
C SER A 16 18.33 -5.25 -17.72
N THR A 17 18.57 -4.96 -19.01
CA THR A 17 19.78 -4.29 -19.49
C THR A 17 19.92 -2.90 -18.87
N TYR A 18 18.86 -2.08 -18.96
CA TYR A 18 18.89 -0.73 -18.39
C TYR A 18 19.00 -0.76 -16.86
N ASN A 19 18.29 -1.66 -16.18
CA ASN A 19 18.37 -1.78 -14.73
C ASN A 19 19.79 -2.14 -14.27
N ASN A 20 20.44 -3.10 -14.94
CA ASN A 20 21.81 -3.52 -14.63
C ASN A 20 22.81 -2.39 -14.88
N GLU A 21 22.67 -1.66 -15.98
CA GLU A 21 23.58 -0.56 -16.32
C GLU A 21 23.38 0.64 -15.39
N SER A 22 22.14 1.02 -15.06
CA SER A 22 21.86 2.07 -14.07
C SER A 22 22.46 1.73 -12.71
N LYS A 23 22.35 0.46 -12.27
CA LYS A 23 23.00 0.00 -11.04
C LYS A 23 24.52 0.10 -11.12
N ARG A 24 25.12 -0.34 -12.22
CA ARG A 24 26.57 -0.29 -12.42
C ARG A 24 27.09 1.15 -12.33
N LEU A 25 26.40 2.09 -12.97
CA LEU A 25 26.74 3.50 -12.95
C LEU A 25 26.59 4.11 -11.55
N LEU A 26 25.47 3.87 -10.86
CA LEU A 26 25.26 4.36 -9.50
C LEU A 26 26.34 3.86 -8.54
N LEU A 27 26.68 2.56 -8.60
CA LEU A 27 27.69 1.99 -7.71
C LEU A 27 29.10 2.52 -7.99
N ALA A 28 29.39 2.90 -9.23
CA ALA A 28 30.68 3.49 -9.61
C ALA A 28 30.81 4.96 -9.16
N ASP A 29 29.70 5.67 -8.98
CA ASP A 29 29.66 7.09 -8.60
C ASP A 29 29.06 7.31 -7.18
N LEU A 30 28.99 6.26 -6.36
CA LEU A 30 28.22 6.29 -5.11
C LEU A 30 28.71 7.33 -4.09
N GLU A 31 30.01 7.64 -4.10
CA GLU A 31 30.64 8.62 -3.21
C GLU A 31 30.30 10.07 -3.59
N ASN A 32 29.76 10.30 -4.80
CA ASN A 32 29.32 11.61 -5.24
C ASN A 32 27.99 11.98 -4.58
N ILE A 33 28.04 12.93 -3.65
CA ILE A 33 26.88 13.39 -2.88
C ILE A 33 26.07 14.39 -3.71
N CYS A 34 25.10 13.89 -4.47
CA CYS A 34 24.22 14.69 -5.31
C CYS A 34 22.76 14.20 -5.29
N ILE A 35 21.83 15.08 -5.71
CA ILE A 35 20.40 14.77 -5.73
C ILE A 35 20.06 13.69 -6.76
N GLU A 36 20.81 13.62 -7.85
CA GLU A 36 20.67 12.63 -8.91
C GLU A 36 20.96 11.21 -8.39
N ASN A 37 21.97 11.05 -7.54
CA ASN A 37 22.28 9.77 -6.90
C ASN A 37 21.21 9.38 -5.86
N VAL A 38 20.66 10.36 -5.12
CA VAL A 38 19.50 10.13 -4.24
C VAL A 38 18.30 9.64 -5.04
N GLN A 39 17.94 10.32 -6.12
CA GLN A 39 16.84 9.94 -7.01
C GLN A 39 17.09 8.55 -7.62
N THR A 40 18.31 8.29 -8.10
CA THR A 40 18.67 6.99 -8.68
C THR A 40 18.56 5.86 -7.65
N CYS A 41 18.94 6.08 -6.39
CA CYS A 41 18.72 5.14 -5.30
C CYS A 41 17.23 4.82 -5.10
N ILE A 42 16.36 5.85 -5.08
CA ILE A 42 14.90 5.68 -4.98
C ILE A 42 14.38 4.83 -6.15
N LEU A 43 14.81 5.14 -7.38
CA LEU A 43 14.36 4.43 -8.57
C LEU A 43 14.81 2.95 -8.56
N ILE A 44 16.05 2.68 -8.18
CA ILE A 44 16.60 1.32 -8.08
C ILE A 44 15.94 0.54 -6.93
N ALA A 45 15.66 1.17 -5.80
CA ALA A 45 14.96 0.53 -4.69
C ALA A 45 13.56 0.04 -5.12
N ASN A 46 12.80 0.90 -5.82
CA ASN A 46 11.48 0.53 -6.38
C ASN A 46 11.57 -0.60 -7.42
N LEU A 47 12.67 -0.70 -8.16
CA LEU A 47 12.93 -1.84 -9.04
C LEU A 47 13.17 -3.13 -8.25
N TYR A 48 13.91 -3.12 -7.14
CA TYR A 48 14.10 -4.32 -6.33
C TYR A 48 12.84 -4.77 -5.62
N ALA A 49 12.03 -3.82 -5.15
CA ALA A 49 10.67 -4.05 -4.69
C ALA A 49 9.88 -4.87 -5.73
N ALA A 50 9.89 -4.42 -6.98
CA ALA A 50 9.19 -5.10 -8.07
C ALA A 50 9.64 -6.54 -8.34
N HIS A 51 10.88 -6.89 -7.96
CA HIS A 51 11.49 -8.20 -8.19
C HIS A 51 11.60 -9.03 -6.90
N LEU A 52 10.80 -8.73 -5.87
CA LEU A 52 10.75 -9.48 -4.61
C LEU A 52 12.10 -9.55 -3.89
N ASN A 53 12.88 -8.47 -3.93
CA ASN A 53 14.17 -8.39 -3.25
C ASN A 53 14.15 -7.31 -2.15
N PRO A 54 13.48 -7.57 -1.01
CA PRO A 54 13.26 -6.57 0.04
C PRO A 54 14.57 -6.12 0.70
N SER A 55 15.59 -6.98 0.75
CA SER A 55 16.91 -6.64 1.29
C SER A 55 17.59 -5.56 0.44
N SER A 56 17.57 -5.70 -0.88
CA SER A 56 18.19 -4.72 -1.78
C SER A 56 17.36 -3.44 -1.85
N GLU A 57 16.03 -3.54 -1.86
CA GLU A 57 15.12 -2.40 -1.75
C GLU A 57 15.46 -1.55 -0.52
N ALA A 58 15.49 -2.16 0.66
CA ALA A 58 15.81 -1.45 1.90
C ALA A 58 17.22 -0.86 1.87
N LEU A 59 18.22 -1.60 1.36
CA LEU A 59 19.59 -1.10 1.25
C LEU A 59 19.66 0.19 0.42
N PHE A 60 19.09 0.21 -0.78
CA PHE A 60 19.14 1.39 -1.65
C PHE A 60 18.34 2.57 -1.10
N PHE A 61 17.19 2.34 -0.44
CA PHE A 61 16.50 3.42 0.27
C PHE A 61 17.38 4.01 1.38
N ARG A 62 18.04 3.17 2.19
CA ARG A 62 18.93 3.62 3.26
C ARG A 62 20.15 4.38 2.74
N ILE A 63 20.72 3.96 1.62
CA ILE A 63 21.78 4.72 0.94
C ILE A 63 21.25 6.10 0.54
N GLY A 64 20.08 6.17 -0.09
CA GLY A 64 19.44 7.44 -0.49
C GLY A 64 19.18 8.37 0.70
N VAL A 65 18.73 7.84 1.83
CA VAL A 65 18.56 8.60 3.09
C VAL A 65 19.88 9.21 3.53
N ASN A 66 20.94 8.41 3.60
CA ASN A 66 22.26 8.89 4.04
C ASN A 66 22.83 9.94 3.08
N LEU A 67 22.75 9.74 1.77
CA LEU A 67 23.20 10.71 0.77
C LEU A 67 22.49 12.06 0.96
N LEU A 68 21.17 12.04 1.16
CA LEU A 68 20.37 13.25 1.35
C LEU A 68 20.71 13.96 2.67
N GLN A 69 20.87 13.20 3.77
CA GLN A 69 21.26 13.75 5.07
C GLN A 69 22.68 14.36 5.05
N ILE A 70 23.63 13.72 4.38
CA ILE A 70 25.00 14.25 4.20
C ILE A 70 24.94 15.55 3.38
N MET A 71 24.12 15.57 2.32
CA MET A 71 23.93 16.76 1.50
C MET A 71 23.38 17.93 2.34
N GLU A 72 22.37 17.71 3.18
CA GLU A 72 21.79 18.75 4.05
C GLU A 72 22.74 19.19 5.17
N ALA A 73 23.47 18.26 5.80
CA ALA A 73 24.46 18.58 6.83
C ALA A 73 25.65 19.38 6.28
N GLY A 74 26.06 19.09 5.04
CA GLY A 74 27.12 19.81 4.34
C GLY A 74 26.69 21.17 3.77
N THR A 75 25.40 21.49 3.77
CA THR A 75 24.86 22.68 3.08
C THR A 75 24.03 23.58 3.98
N CYS A 76 24.71 24.43 4.74
CA CYS A 76 24.12 25.72 5.07
C CYS A 76 24.01 26.52 3.74
N SER A 77 22.85 26.46 3.05
CA SER A 77 22.47 27.27 1.85
C SER A 77 22.76 26.75 0.41
N ALA A 78 22.41 25.51 0.03
CA ALA A 78 22.66 25.01 -1.34
C ALA A 78 21.42 24.77 -2.25
N ALA A 79 20.24 25.34 -1.98
CA ALA A 79 19.20 25.43 -3.03
C ALA A 79 19.45 26.72 -3.80
N SER A 80 19.90 26.61 -5.04
CA SER A 80 20.01 27.76 -5.95
C SER A 80 18.63 28.27 -6.36
N THR A 81 17.66 27.38 -6.54
CA THR A 81 16.34 27.69 -7.12
C THR A 81 15.20 27.09 -6.28
N LEU A 82 13.96 27.56 -6.51
CA LEU A 82 12.76 26.97 -5.92
C LEU A 82 12.55 25.53 -6.38
N ILE A 83 12.88 25.23 -7.64
CA ILE A 83 12.78 23.88 -8.19
C ILE A 83 13.73 22.95 -7.44
N ASP A 84 14.99 23.33 -7.26
CA ASP A 84 15.97 22.52 -6.52
C ASP A 84 15.51 22.26 -5.08
N ARG A 85 14.95 23.29 -4.42
CA ARG A 85 14.41 23.17 -3.08
C ARG A 85 13.25 22.17 -3.02
N GLU A 86 12.29 22.32 -3.92
CA GLU A 86 11.09 21.47 -3.94
C GLU A 86 11.43 20.01 -4.32
N ILE A 87 12.39 19.79 -5.24
CA ILE A 87 12.88 18.45 -5.57
C ILE A 87 13.46 17.77 -4.33
N ARG A 88 14.26 18.47 -3.54
CA ARG A 88 14.85 17.89 -2.31
C ARG A 88 13.80 17.63 -1.24
N ILE A 89 12.84 18.53 -1.06
CA ILE A 89 11.69 18.31 -0.18
C ILE A 89 10.93 17.04 -0.58
N ARG A 90 10.59 16.90 -1.87
CA ARG A 90 9.88 15.71 -2.38
C ARG A 90 10.70 14.44 -2.27
N ALA A 91 12.02 14.51 -2.51
CA ALA A 91 12.93 13.37 -2.32
C ALA A 91 12.97 12.94 -0.85
N TRP A 92 13.09 13.89 0.09
CA TRP A 92 13.06 13.63 1.53
C TRP A 92 11.78 12.91 1.93
N TRP A 93 10.61 13.44 1.55
CA TRP A 93 9.34 12.84 1.91
C TRP A 93 9.09 11.49 1.21
N THR A 94 9.62 11.29 0.01
CA THR A 94 9.60 9.99 -0.66
C THR A 94 10.38 8.95 0.14
N LEU A 95 11.60 9.28 0.57
CA LEU A 95 12.44 8.41 1.39
C LEU A 95 11.82 8.16 2.77
N TYR A 96 11.25 9.19 3.40
CA TYR A 96 10.53 9.09 4.67
C TYR A 96 9.37 8.08 4.59
N MET A 97 8.60 8.13 3.50
CA MET A 97 7.52 7.18 3.24
C MET A 97 8.11 5.79 2.99
N ALA A 98 9.04 5.66 2.06
CA ALA A 98 9.65 4.39 1.68
C ALA A 98 10.32 3.66 2.85
N ASP A 99 11.02 4.38 3.74
CA ASP A 99 11.67 3.80 4.92
C ASP A 99 10.65 3.14 5.87
N ARG A 100 9.45 3.73 6.04
CA ARG A 100 8.39 3.13 6.88
C ARG A 100 7.81 1.87 6.27
N TRP A 101 7.67 1.81 4.95
CA TRP A 101 7.14 0.67 4.21
C TRP A 101 8.17 -0.45 4.00
N SER A 102 9.45 -0.11 3.80
CA SER A 102 10.52 -1.08 3.56
C SER A 102 11.09 -1.63 4.87
N SER A 103 11.38 -0.78 5.87
CA SER A 103 11.91 -1.23 7.16
C SER A 103 10.91 -2.16 7.88
N SER A 104 9.60 -1.97 7.67
CA SER A 104 8.59 -2.92 8.15
C SER A 104 8.71 -4.32 7.58
N SER A 105 9.02 -4.45 6.29
CA SER A 105 9.08 -5.74 5.62
C SER A 105 10.23 -6.61 6.13
N LEU A 106 11.29 -6.00 6.65
CA LEU A 106 12.48 -6.69 7.16
C LEU A 106 12.56 -6.72 8.69
N GLY A 107 11.54 -6.24 9.40
CA GLY A 107 11.58 -6.11 10.87
C GLY A 107 12.64 -5.13 11.37
N LEU A 108 13.08 -4.20 10.52
CA LEU A 108 14.06 -3.18 10.86
C LEU A 108 13.37 -1.95 11.47
N ALA A 109 14.08 -1.26 12.35
CA ALA A 109 13.67 0.07 12.78
C ALA A 109 13.80 1.06 11.59
N PRO A 110 12.82 1.96 11.38
CA PRO A 110 12.97 3.07 10.44
C PRO A 110 14.21 3.90 10.77
N GLN A 111 14.92 4.36 9.75
CA GLN A 111 16.04 5.28 9.90
C GLN A 111 15.59 6.72 10.17
N ILE A 112 14.46 7.16 9.60
CA ILE A 112 13.99 8.54 9.73
C ILE A 112 12.92 8.63 10.83
N ARG A 113 13.27 9.23 11.96
CA ARG A 113 12.34 9.43 13.08
C ARG A 113 11.49 10.68 12.87
N ASP A 114 10.30 10.68 13.48
CA ASP A 114 9.40 11.84 13.39
C ASP A 114 9.98 13.10 14.04
N THR A 115 10.86 12.94 15.03
CA THR A 115 11.57 14.05 15.68
C THR A 115 12.61 14.73 14.78
N ASP A 116 13.03 14.06 13.72
CA ASP A 116 14.05 14.56 12.80
C ASP A 116 13.41 15.45 11.70
N LEU A 117 12.10 15.74 11.79
CA LEU A 117 11.32 16.46 10.78
C LEU A 117 11.34 17.98 10.99
N ALA A 118 12.37 18.64 10.45
CA ALA A 118 12.40 20.09 10.25
C ALA A 118 12.18 20.49 8.77
N VAL A 119 11.75 19.55 7.93
CA VAL A 119 11.61 19.74 6.48
C VAL A 119 10.21 20.27 6.14
N ASP A 120 10.15 21.27 5.26
CA ASP A 120 8.90 21.84 4.75
C ASP A 120 8.07 20.78 4.01
N LEU A 121 6.75 20.98 3.95
CA LEU A 121 5.86 20.09 3.19
C LEU A 121 5.91 20.41 1.68
N PRO A 122 5.68 19.41 0.80
CA PRO A 122 5.62 19.64 -0.64
C PRO A 122 4.52 20.63 -1.03
N MET A 123 4.84 21.51 -1.98
CA MET A 123 3.88 22.49 -2.48
C MET A 123 2.86 21.87 -3.44
N HIS A 124 1.79 22.61 -3.70
CA HIS A 124 0.74 22.26 -4.65
C HIS A 124 1.28 22.04 -6.07
N GLU A 125 0.87 20.94 -6.70
CA GLU A 125 1.47 20.43 -7.94
C GLU A 125 1.41 21.46 -9.09
N PRO A 126 0.27 22.11 -9.38
CA PRO A 126 0.22 23.20 -10.36
C PRO A 126 1.12 24.40 -10.07
N ILE A 127 1.42 24.69 -8.79
CA ILE A 127 2.35 25.77 -8.44
C ILE A 127 3.75 25.34 -8.85
N PHE A 128 4.16 24.12 -8.46
CA PHE A 128 5.47 23.57 -8.80
C PHE A 128 5.70 23.48 -10.31
N GLU A 129 4.69 23.02 -11.06
CA GLU A 129 4.74 22.90 -12.52
C GLU A 129 4.81 24.25 -13.25
N SER A 130 4.36 25.32 -12.59
CA SER A 130 4.40 26.68 -13.15
C SER A 130 5.73 27.42 -12.92
N LEU A 131 6.63 26.85 -12.11
CA LEU A 131 7.89 27.51 -11.75
C LEU A 131 8.85 27.59 -12.95
N SER A 132 9.51 28.74 -13.08
CA SER A 132 10.61 28.91 -14.02
C SER A 132 11.94 28.40 -13.44
N PRO A 133 12.89 27.88 -14.25
CA PRO A 133 14.18 27.37 -13.78
C PRO A 133 14.98 28.33 -12.90
N ASP A 134 14.95 29.63 -13.19
CA ASP A 134 15.74 30.64 -12.48
C ASP A 134 15.00 31.28 -11.28
N GLU A 135 13.78 30.82 -10.97
CA GLU A 135 13.00 31.40 -9.87
C GLU A 135 13.58 31.02 -8.50
N THR A 136 13.84 32.04 -7.68
CA THR A 136 14.39 31.91 -6.33
C THR A 136 13.39 32.28 -5.23
N LYS A 137 12.26 32.89 -5.60
CA LYS A 137 11.23 33.37 -4.67
C LYS A 137 9.84 33.15 -5.25
N LEU A 138 8.93 32.67 -4.40
CA LEU A 138 7.58 32.34 -4.81
C LEU A 138 6.74 33.62 -4.87
N ASN A 139 6.15 33.90 -6.03
CA ASN A 139 5.31 35.09 -6.25
C ASN A 139 3.84 34.87 -5.88
N LEU A 140 3.47 33.64 -5.55
CA LEU A 140 2.12 33.23 -5.14
C LEU A 140 2.16 32.74 -3.68
N PRO A 141 1.03 32.77 -2.96
CA PRO A 141 0.94 32.12 -1.65
C PRO A 141 1.25 30.62 -1.78
N TRP A 142 2.12 30.12 -0.91
CA TRP A 142 2.37 28.68 -0.83
C TRP A 142 1.09 27.95 -0.41
N GLN A 143 0.83 26.80 -1.03
CA GLN A 143 -0.27 25.91 -0.69
C GLN A 143 0.23 24.47 -0.60
N PRO A 144 -0.28 23.66 0.34
CA PRO A 144 0.06 22.24 0.43
C PRO A 144 -0.46 21.49 -0.81
N GLY A 145 0.38 20.61 -1.37
CA GLY A 145 -0.03 19.71 -2.44
C GLY A 145 -0.70 18.43 -1.94
N LEU A 146 -1.15 17.59 -2.88
CA LEU A 146 -1.68 16.26 -2.57
C LEU A 146 -0.66 15.44 -1.77
N TRP A 147 0.62 15.59 -2.09
CA TRP A 147 1.71 14.95 -1.33
C TRP A 147 1.80 15.40 0.12
N ALA A 148 1.60 16.69 0.41
CA ALA A 148 1.58 17.19 1.79
C ALA A 148 0.45 16.56 2.61
N HIS A 149 -0.74 16.41 2.01
CA HIS A 149 -1.87 15.72 2.65
C HIS A 149 -1.63 14.21 2.80
N LYS A 150 -0.93 13.59 1.84
CA LYS A 150 -0.51 12.19 1.95
C LYS A 150 0.48 11.98 3.11
N ILE A 151 1.42 12.91 3.29
CA ILE A 151 2.40 12.85 4.38
C ILE A 151 1.72 12.94 5.75
N SER A 152 0.71 13.82 5.91
CA SER A 152 -0.03 13.91 7.17
C SER A 152 -0.77 12.61 7.50
N LEU A 153 -1.24 11.89 6.48
CA LEU A 153 -1.88 10.57 6.62
C LEU A 153 -0.87 9.46 6.95
N VAL A 154 0.27 9.41 6.26
CA VAL A 154 1.32 8.38 6.44
C VAL A 154 1.84 8.33 7.87
N ARG A 155 1.80 9.44 8.62
CA ARG A 155 2.17 9.47 10.04
C ARG A 155 1.34 8.52 10.90
N LEU A 156 0.11 8.18 10.50
CA LEU A 156 -0.73 7.21 11.20
C LEU A 156 -0.31 5.76 10.94
N PHE A 157 0.41 5.49 9.85
CA PHE A 157 0.81 4.13 9.48
C PHE A 157 1.74 3.47 10.49
N GLY A 158 2.70 4.23 11.03
CA GLY A 158 3.65 3.73 12.04
C GLY A 158 2.94 3.22 13.31
N PRO A 159 2.13 4.05 13.99
CA PRO A 159 1.34 3.65 15.15
C PRO A 159 0.37 2.50 14.88
N ILE A 160 -0.35 2.50 13.74
CA ILE A 160 -1.27 1.41 13.36
C ILE A 160 -0.50 0.08 13.24
N LYS A 161 0.67 0.12 12.59
CA LYS A 161 1.52 -1.05 12.43
C LYS A 161 2.10 -1.52 13.77
N ASP A 162 2.58 -0.61 14.62
CA ASP A 162 3.10 -0.96 15.96
C ASP A 162 2.03 -1.65 16.81
N LEU A 163 0.81 -1.10 16.81
CA LEU A 163 -0.33 -1.73 17.46
C LEU A 163 -0.57 -3.14 16.89
N ASN A 164 -0.65 -3.29 15.57
CA ASN A 164 -0.90 -4.60 14.96
C ASN A 164 0.19 -5.62 15.30
N TYR A 165 1.46 -5.20 15.32
CA TYR A 165 2.56 -6.05 15.73
C TYR A 165 2.48 -6.45 17.21
N ARG A 166 2.29 -5.47 18.11
CA ARG A 166 2.23 -5.69 19.56
C ARG A 166 1.01 -6.49 19.98
N SER A 167 -0.12 -6.38 19.29
CA SER A 167 -1.29 -7.19 19.59
C SER A 167 -1.13 -8.68 19.25
N VAL A 168 -0.21 -9.02 18.34
CA VAL A 168 0.05 -10.41 17.93
C VAL A 168 1.21 -11.02 18.72
N TYR A 169 2.30 -10.26 18.88
CA TYR A 169 3.55 -10.75 19.48
C TYR A 169 3.90 -10.12 20.82
N GLY A 170 3.27 -9.00 21.13
CA GLY A 170 3.44 -8.31 22.40
C GLY A 170 2.46 -8.84 23.43
N ASN A 171 2.83 -8.73 24.69
CA ASN A 171 1.96 -9.06 25.82
C ASN A 171 1.19 -7.80 26.25
N ILE A 172 0.40 -7.23 25.34
CA ILE A 172 -0.49 -6.09 25.63
C ILE A 172 -1.91 -6.61 25.88
N ASP A 173 -2.61 -6.01 26.82
CA ASP A 173 -3.98 -6.41 27.14
C ASP A 173 -5.02 -5.79 26.20
N ASP A 174 -6.23 -6.34 26.21
CA ASP A 174 -7.34 -5.89 25.37
C ASP A 174 -7.76 -4.44 25.68
N GLU A 175 -7.51 -3.94 26.89
CA GLU A 175 -7.85 -2.57 27.28
C GLU A 175 -6.92 -1.56 26.59
N GLU A 176 -5.61 -1.82 26.61
CA GLU A 176 -4.60 -1.03 25.89
C GLU A 176 -4.86 -1.05 24.39
N ILE A 177 -5.20 -2.22 23.82
CA ILE A 177 -5.56 -2.36 22.40
C ILE A 177 -6.77 -1.47 22.09
N ASN A 178 -7.87 -1.62 22.82
CA ASN A 178 -9.10 -0.88 22.55
C ASN A 178 -8.93 0.63 22.71
N SER A 179 -8.18 1.08 23.73
CA SER A 179 -7.84 2.49 23.94
C SER A 179 -7.01 3.06 22.78
N THR A 180 -6.02 2.29 22.30
CA THR A 180 -5.17 2.69 21.18
C THR A 180 -5.95 2.72 19.87
N VAL A 181 -6.80 1.72 19.61
CA VAL A 181 -7.70 1.70 18.44
C VAL A 181 -8.64 2.89 18.46
N ALA A 182 -9.26 3.21 19.60
CA ALA A 182 -10.15 4.35 19.71
C ALA A 182 -9.45 5.68 19.41
N SER A 183 -8.22 5.85 19.91
CA SER A 183 -7.39 7.03 19.65
C SER A 183 -7.00 7.15 18.18
N LEU A 184 -6.55 6.05 17.55
CA LEU A 184 -6.19 6.04 16.12
C LEU A 184 -7.41 6.17 15.21
N SER A 185 -8.55 5.58 15.58
CA SER A 185 -9.83 5.74 14.87
C SER A 185 -10.21 7.21 14.83
N LYS A 186 -10.12 7.92 15.95
CA LYS A 186 -10.42 9.34 16.01
C LYS A 186 -9.48 10.15 15.12
N LEU A 187 -8.18 9.86 15.14
CA LEU A 187 -7.21 10.56 14.29
C LEU A 187 -7.47 10.34 12.79
N LEU A 188 -7.89 9.13 12.38
CA LEU A 188 -8.31 8.84 11.00
C LEU A 188 -9.58 9.61 10.65
N ASP A 189 -10.61 9.54 11.49
CA ASP A 189 -11.89 10.23 11.26
C ASP A 189 -11.67 11.75 11.19
N ASP A 190 -10.84 12.32 12.07
CA ASP A 190 -10.49 13.75 12.10
C ASP A 190 -9.66 14.16 10.87
N TRP A 191 -8.78 13.29 10.36
CA TRP A 191 -7.92 13.60 9.21
C TRP A 191 -8.73 14.02 7.97
N GLU A 192 -9.86 13.35 7.71
CA GLU A 192 -10.76 13.68 6.60
C GLU A 192 -11.32 15.12 6.72
N TRP A 193 -11.50 15.61 7.95
CA TRP A 193 -11.91 16.98 8.21
C TRP A 193 -10.76 17.97 8.18
N THR A 194 -9.53 17.54 8.47
CA THR A 194 -8.33 18.40 8.39
C THR A 194 -7.93 18.75 6.97
N ILE A 195 -8.23 17.89 5.98
CA ILE A 195 -7.95 18.21 4.58
C ILE A 195 -8.96 19.24 4.04
N PRO A 196 -8.52 20.19 3.18
CA PRO A 196 -9.40 21.20 2.60
C PRO A 196 -10.58 20.58 1.84
N PRO A 197 -11.77 21.22 1.83
CA PRO A 197 -12.95 20.70 1.12
C PRO A 197 -12.71 20.40 -0.37
N ASN A 198 -11.82 21.13 -1.02
CA ASN A 198 -11.44 20.91 -2.43
C ASN A 198 -10.46 19.76 -2.66
N VAL A 199 -10.06 19.02 -1.61
CA VAL A 199 -9.18 17.84 -1.66
C VAL A 199 -9.91 16.58 -1.15
N ARG A 200 -11.08 16.72 -0.54
CA ARG A 200 -11.90 15.60 -0.06
C ARG A 200 -12.39 14.73 -1.22
N LEU A 201 -12.60 13.45 -0.96
CA LEU A 201 -13.11 12.53 -1.96
C LEU A 201 -14.53 12.92 -2.37
N SER A 202 -14.68 13.42 -3.59
CA SER A 202 -15.96 13.69 -4.23
C SER A 202 -15.81 13.55 -5.75
N THR A 203 -16.92 13.34 -6.45
CA THR A 203 -16.91 13.25 -7.91
C THR A 203 -16.40 14.55 -8.54
N GLU A 204 -16.82 15.69 -8.01
CA GLU A 204 -16.45 17.03 -8.49
C GLU A 204 -14.96 17.29 -8.31
N ASN A 205 -14.40 16.95 -7.14
CA ASN A 205 -12.98 17.11 -6.87
C ASN A 205 -12.15 16.15 -7.73
N LEU A 206 -12.58 14.90 -7.89
CA LEU A 206 -11.91 13.94 -8.76
C LEU A 206 -11.84 14.46 -10.20
N GLU A 207 -12.95 14.95 -10.75
CA GLU A 207 -12.98 15.53 -12.11
C GLU A 207 -12.06 16.74 -12.24
N ARG A 208 -11.97 17.57 -11.21
CA ARG A 208 -11.05 18.72 -11.19
C ARG A 208 -9.58 18.26 -11.25
N PHE A 209 -9.20 17.25 -10.46
CA PHE A 209 -7.83 16.73 -10.47
C PHE A 209 -7.51 15.95 -11.76
N ILE A 210 -8.48 15.25 -12.35
CA ILE A 210 -8.33 14.61 -13.68
C ILE A 210 -7.99 15.67 -14.74
N LYS A 211 -8.76 16.76 -14.79
CA LYS A 211 -8.54 17.86 -15.74
C LYS A 211 -7.18 18.54 -15.57
N ALA A 212 -6.62 18.49 -14.36
CA ALA A 212 -5.31 19.01 -14.03
C ALA A 212 -4.17 17.98 -14.18
N GLY A 213 -4.42 16.76 -14.66
CA GLY A 213 -3.39 15.72 -14.82
C GLY A 213 -2.95 15.07 -13.50
N HIS A 214 -3.73 15.20 -12.44
CA HIS A 214 -3.42 14.74 -11.08
C HIS A 214 -4.44 13.74 -10.51
N GLY A 215 -5.30 13.18 -11.35
CA GLY A 215 -6.33 12.22 -10.93
C GLY A 215 -5.73 11.01 -10.20
N GLY A 216 -4.65 10.42 -10.74
CA GLY A 216 -3.98 9.28 -10.11
C GLY A 216 -3.39 9.60 -8.73
N ALA A 217 -2.80 10.79 -8.56
CA ALA A 217 -2.30 11.23 -7.25
C ALA A 217 -3.42 11.46 -6.24
N PHE A 218 -4.56 12.01 -6.69
CA PHE A 218 -5.75 12.20 -5.88
C PHE A 218 -6.36 10.87 -5.44
N ILE A 219 -6.50 9.91 -6.37
CA ILE A 219 -6.94 8.54 -6.05
C ILE A 219 -5.99 7.89 -5.04
N ALA A 220 -4.68 7.98 -5.27
CA ALA A 220 -3.66 7.38 -4.40
C ALA A 220 -3.73 7.90 -2.95
N LEU A 221 -4.09 9.17 -2.74
CA LEU A 221 -4.30 9.74 -1.41
C LEU A 221 -5.43 9.01 -0.67
N HIS A 222 -6.58 8.87 -1.33
CA HIS A 222 -7.78 8.28 -0.74
C HIS A 222 -7.71 6.76 -0.63
N LEU A 223 -7.04 6.07 -1.55
CA LEU A 223 -6.71 4.65 -1.40
C LEU A 223 -5.87 4.41 -0.13
N GLY A 224 -4.89 5.28 0.15
CA GLY A 224 -4.11 5.23 1.38
C GLY A 224 -4.96 5.38 2.64
N TYR A 225 -5.94 6.28 2.64
CA TYR A 225 -6.88 6.49 3.76
C TYR A 225 -7.68 5.24 4.08
N HIS A 226 -8.35 4.68 3.07
CA HIS A 226 -9.11 3.45 3.24
C HIS A 226 -8.22 2.29 3.66
N HIS A 227 -7.03 2.15 3.06
CA HIS A 227 -6.10 1.09 3.43
C HIS A 227 -5.65 1.16 4.90
N TYR A 228 -5.28 2.34 5.41
CA TYR A 228 -4.85 2.48 6.81
C TYR A 228 -5.99 2.22 7.79
N ALA A 229 -7.21 2.67 7.46
CA ALA A 229 -8.38 2.34 8.24
C ALA A 229 -8.67 0.83 8.24
N THR A 230 -8.57 0.16 7.08
CA THR A 230 -8.70 -1.30 6.98
C THR A 230 -7.67 -2.00 7.89
N LEU A 231 -6.40 -1.59 7.86
CA LEU A 231 -5.36 -2.17 8.73
C LEU A 231 -5.64 -1.96 10.22
N LEU A 232 -6.17 -0.80 10.61
CA LEU A 232 -6.49 -0.51 12.02
C LEU A 232 -7.59 -1.45 12.55
N TYR A 233 -8.61 -1.71 11.74
CA TYR A 233 -9.78 -2.47 12.16
C TYR A 233 -9.73 -3.97 11.83
N PHE A 234 -8.70 -4.41 11.09
CA PHE A 234 -8.60 -5.77 10.55
C PHE A 234 -8.78 -6.86 11.62
N ARG A 235 -8.20 -6.67 12.82
CA ARG A 235 -8.32 -7.63 13.93
C ARG A 235 -9.75 -7.91 14.39
N PHE A 236 -10.67 -6.96 14.22
CA PHE A 236 -12.06 -7.12 14.68
C PHE A 236 -12.88 -8.04 13.77
N LEU A 237 -12.28 -8.51 12.66
CA LEU A 237 -12.80 -9.63 11.87
C LEU A 237 -12.69 -10.97 12.63
N GLU A 238 -11.75 -11.11 13.56
CA GLU A 238 -11.55 -12.38 14.27
C GLU A 238 -12.75 -12.76 15.15
N PRO A 239 -13.15 -14.06 15.16
CA PRO A 239 -14.25 -14.54 16.01
C PRO A 239 -14.00 -14.31 17.50
N ALA A 240 -12.75 -14.41 17.97
CA ALA A 240 -12.41 -14.20 19.38
C ALA A 240 -12.68 -12.75 19.85
N ALA A 241 -12.57 -11.77 18.95
CA ALA A 241 -12.84 -10.36 19.23
C ALA A 241 -14.35 -10.01 19.17
N SER A 242 -15.25 -10.98 18.93
CA SER A 242 -16.58 -10.71 18.37
C SER A 242 -17.72 -10.43 19.35
N SER A 243 -17.48 -10.42 20.66
CA SER A 243 -18.55 -10.39 21.67
C SER A 243 -19.03 -8.99 22.10
N SER A 244 -18.33 -7.93 21.69
CA SER A 244 -18.63 -6.53 22.11
C SER A 244 -19.34 -5.71 21.02
N PRO A 245 -20.31 -4.83 21.36
CA PRO A 245 -20.89 -3.85 20.44
C PRO A 245 -19.85 -2.94 19.77
N LEU A 246 -18.78 -2.60 20.50
CA LEU A 246 -17.69 -1.78 19.96
C LEU A 246 -16.90 -2.55 18.89
N ALA A 247 -16.64 -3.84 19.11
CA ALA A 247 -15.99 -4.69 18.13
C ALA A 247 -16.85 -4.87 16.87
N ALA A 248 -18.17 -4.98 17.02
CA ALA A 248 -19.10 -5.01 15.89
C ALA A 248 -19.04 -3.70 15.06
N MET A 249 -18.94 -2.55 15.72
CA MET A 249 -18.76 -1.26 15.05
C MET A 249 -17.43 -1.21 14.28
N TYR A 250 -16.31 -1.62 14.87
CA TYR A 250 -15.02 -1.65 14.17
C TYR A 250 -14.99 -2.67 13.02
N ARG A 251 -15.65 -3.82 13.17
CA ARG A 251 -15.85 -4.77 12.08
C ARG A 251 -16.59 -4.14 10.90
N ALA A 252 -17.66 -3.41 11.18
CA ALA A 252 -18.42 -2.69 10.17
C ALA A 252 -17.56 -1.62 9.47
N LYS A 253 -16.77 -0.84 10.23
CA LYS A 253 -15.78 0.10 9.67
C LYS A 253 -14.77 -0.62 8.77
N CYS A 254 -14.21 -1.76 9.20
CA CYS A 254 -13.26 -2.54 8.42
C CYS A 254 -13.83 -2.95 7.05
N LYS A 255 -15.05 -3.50 7.05
CA LYS A 255 -15.76 -3.90 5.83
C LYS A 255 -16.04 -2.69 4.93
N PHE A 256 -16.51 -1.58 5.51
CA PHE A 256 -16.77 -0.34 4.78
C PHE A 256 -15.51 0.16 4.05
N HIS A 257 -14.38 0.32 4.76
CA HIS A 257 -13.16 0.83 4.15
C HIS A 257 -12.58 -0.13 3.10
N ALA A 258 -12.66 -1.45 3.30
CA ALA A 258 -12.23 -2.42 2.29
C ALA A 258 -13.07 -2.34 1.00
N SER A 259 -14.39 -2.23 1.12
CA SER A 259 -15.29 -2.05 -0.03
C SER A 259 -15.04 -0.70 -0.72
N SER A 260 -14.93 0.40 0.03
CA SER A 260 -14.65 1.72 -0.54
C SER A 260 -13.29 1.79 -1.25
N TYR A 261 -12.26 1.12 -0.72
CA TYR A 261 -10.99 0.95 -1.41
C TYR A 261 -11.19 0.27 -2.78
N SER A 262 -11.93 -0.85 -2.81
CA SER A 262 -12.19 -1.61 -4.02
C SER A 262 -12.98 -0.84 -5.07
N ASP A 263 -14.03 -0.12 -4.63
CA ASP A 263 -14.82 0.73 -5.52
C ASP A 263 -13.98 1.87 -6.11
N LEU A 264 -13.12 2.48 -5.29
CA LEU A 264 -12.24 3.55 -5.74
C LEU A 264 -11.16 3.05 -6.71
N LEU A 265 -10.59 1.87 -6.45
CA LEU A 265 -9.62 1.24 -7.35
C LEU A 265 -10.26 0.86 -8.69
N LYS A 266 -11.48 0.32 -8.66
CA LYS A 266 -12.28 0.05 -9.85
C LYS A 266 -12.56 1.32 -10.65
N LEU A 267 -12.97 2.39 -9.98
CA LEU A 267 -13.21 3.69 -10.61
C LEU A 267 -11.95 4.23 -11.30
N ALA A 268 -10.79 4.10 -10.62
CA ALA A 268 -9.51 4.55 -11.14
C ALA A 268 -9.12 3.83 -12.44
N ARG A 269 -9.41 2.53 -12.54
CA ARG A 269 -9.18 1.72 -13.76
C ARG A 269 -10.11 2.09 -14.92
N GLN A 270 -11.24 2.73 -14.66
CA GLN A 270 -12.24 3.08 -15.67
C GLN A 270 -12.10 4.50 -16.22
N LYS A 271 -11.21 5.32 -15.65
CA LYS A 271 -11.02 6.73 -16.02
C LYS A 271 -9.58 6.98 -16.44
N GLU A 272 -9.39 7.66 -17.56
CA GLU A 272 -8.08 8.16 -17.98
C GLU A 272 -7.53 9.18 -16.97
N ASN A 273 -6.21 9.23 -16.83
CA ASN A 273 -5.48 10.09 -15.88
C ASN A 273 -5.77 9.79 -14.40
N CYS A 274 -6.32 8.62 -14.09
CA CYS A 274 -6.53 8.10 -12.73
C CYS A 274 -5.65 6.89 -12.40
N GLU A 275 -4.68 6.57 -13.26
CA GLU A 275 -3.90 5.35 -13.19
C GLU A 275 -3.05 5.31 -11.91
N VAL A 276 -3.16 4.20 -11.17
CA VAL A 276 -2.41 3.95 -9.93
C VAL A 276 -1.55 2.69 -10.09
N ILE A 277 -0.60 2.76 -11.02
CA ILE A 277 0.20 1.60 -11.47
C ILE A 277 1.52 1.54 -10.69
N TYR A 278 1.46 1.20 -9.40
CA TYR A 278 2.65 0.99 -8.57
C TYR A 278 2.48 -0.20 -7.61
N PRO A 279 3.57 -0.87 -7.19
CA PRO A 279 3.51 -2.16 -6.49
C PRO A 279 2.65 -2.15 -5.22
N THR A 280 2.67 -1.05 -4.48
CA THR A 280 1.93 -0.91 -3.22
C THR A 280 0.43 -1.05 -3.41
N VAL A 281 -0.14 -0.65 -4.56
CA VAL A 281 -1.57 -0.84 -4.84
C VAL A 281 -1.94 -2.32 -4.84
N GLY A 282 -1.08 -3.19 -5.38
CA GLY A 282 -1.31 -4.63 -5.35
C GLY A 282 -1.42 -5.17 -3.92
N HIS A 283 -0.51 -4.75 -3.03
CA HIS A 283 -0.57 -5.13 -1.61
C HIS A 283 -1.84 -4.62 -0.93
N MET A 284 -2.18 -3.34 -1.13
CA MET A 284 -3.40 -2.77 -0.58
C MET A 284 -4.65 -3.51 -1.06
N ALA A 285 -4.69 -3.93 -2.34
CA ALA A 285 -5.78 -4.70 -2.91
C ALA A 285 -5.88 -6.11 -2.32
N VAL A 286 -4.76 -6.77 -2.00
CA VAL A 286 -4.76 -8.07 -1.30
C VAL A 286 -5.35 -7.94 0.11
N VAL A 287 -4.95 -6.91 0.85
CA VAL A 287 -5.49 -6.65 2.21
C VAL A 287 -7.00 -6.42 2.16
N SER A 288 -7.47 -5.54 1.27
CA SER A 288 -8.92 -5.30 1.09
C SER A 288 -9.66 -6.56 0.64
N SER A 289 -9.06 -7.35 -0.26
CA SER A 289 -9.61 -8.63 -0.73
C SER A 289 -9.78 -9.65 0.39
N SER A 290 -8.87 -9.67 1.38
CA SER A 290 -8.96 -10.55 2.55
C SER A 290 -10.20 -10.22 3.41
N VAL A 291 -10.52 -8.93 3.57
CA VAL A 291 -11.74 -8.48 4.27
C VAL A 291 -13.00 -8.84 3.49
N LEU A 292 -12.97 -8.71 2.16
CA LEU A 292 -14.08 -9.10 1.29
C LEU A 292 -14.31 -10.61 1.32
N LEU A 293 -13.24 -11.42 1.34
CA LEU A 293 -13.33 -12.87 1.49
C LEU A 293 -13.92 -13.25 2.85
N HIS A 294 -13.47 -12.63 3.94
CA HIS A 294 -14.11 -12.80 5.25
C HIS A 294 -15.61 -12.45 5.18
N THR A 295 -15.96 -11.38 4.46
CA THR A 295 -17.36 -10.97 4.27
C THR A 295 -18.15 -12.05 3.52
N LEU A 296 -17.58 -12.67 2.50
CA LEU A 296 -18.20 -13.77 1.75
C LEU A 296 -18.41 -15.03 2.60
N LEU A 297 -17.48 -15.36 3.47
CA LEU A 297 -17.51 -16.57 4.29
C LEU A 297 -18.44 -16.45 5.50
N PHE A 298 -18.58 -15.25 6.08
CA PHE A 298 -19.20 -15.07 7.39
C PHE A 298 -20.34 -14.04 7.44
N SER A 299 -20.71 -13.39 6.33
CA SER A 299 -21.84 -12.44 6.30
C SER A 299 -23.11 -13.07 5.74
N VAL A 300 -24.23 -12.35 5.89
CA VAL A 300 -25.55 -12.74 5.38
C VAL A 300 -25.63 -12.48 3.86
N ASP A 301 -26.55 -13.17 3.18
CA ASP A 301 -26.67 -13.20 1.71
C ASP A 301 -26.65 -11.84 0.98
N GLU A 302 -27.16 -10.76 1.59
CA GLU A 302 -27.23 -9.43 0.95
C GLU A 302 -25.84 -8.81 0.71
N ASP A 303 -24.85 -9.10 1.57
CA ASP A 303 -23.49 -8.57 1.46
C ASP A 303 -22.61 -9.41 0.51
N VAL A 304 -23.04 -10.62 0.16
CA VAL A 304 -22.23 -11.60 -0.57
C VAL A 304 -21.99 -11.15 -2.02
N LYS A 305 -23.03 -10.65 -2.71
CA LYS A 305 -22.89 -10.28 -4.12
C LYS A 305 -21.98 -9.05 -4.31
N PRO A 306 -22.18 -7.92 -3.58
CA PRO A 306 -21.27 -6.77 -3.69
C PRO A 306 -19.81 -7.14 -3.34
N ALA A 307 -19.60 -7.93 -2.29
CA ALA A 307 -18.26 -8.36 -1.89
C ALA A 307 -17.58 -9.21 -2.98
N ARG A 308 -18.33 -10.07 -3.67
CA ARG A 308 -17.83 -10.89 -4.78
C ARG A 308 -17.42 -10.04 -5.97
N ASP A 309 -18.25 -9.07 -6.35
CA ASP A 309 -17.96 -8.18 -7.48
C ASP A 309 -16.73 -7.29 -7.20
N ALA A 310 -16.60 -6.79 -5.97
CA ALA A 310 -15.43 -6.04 -5.52
C ALA A 310 -14.16 -6.90 -5.51
N LEU A 311 -14.24 -8.15 -5.02
CA LEU A 311 -13.13 -9.09 -5.01
C LEU A 311 -12.64 -9.40 -6.44
N LYS A 312 -13.57 -9.65 -7.36
CA LYS A 312 -13.25 -9.85 -8.78
C LYS A 312 -12.53 -8.62 -9.36
N SER A 313 -13.02 -7.42 -9.05
CA SER A 313 -12.41 -6.18 -9.56
C SER A 313 -10.99 -5.94 -9.01
N ASN A 314 -10.75 -6.25 -7.74
CA ASN A 314 -9.39 -6.22 -7.16
C ASN A 314 -8.47 -7.22 -7.87
N PHE A 315 -8.95 -8.43 -8.15
CA PHE A 315 -8.15 -9.46 -8.82
C PHE A 315 -7.75 -9.07 -10.24
N GLU A 316 -8.69 -8.48 -10.99
CA GLU A 316 -8.39 -7.89 -12.30
C GLU A 316 -7.33 -6.78 -12.20
N ALA A 317 -7.39 -5.93 -11.15
CA ALA A 317 -6.39 -4.89 -10.93
C ALA A 317 -4.99 -5.49 -10.64
N ILE A 318 -4.91 -6.54 -9.83
CA ILE A 318 -3.65 -7.26 -9.54
C ILE A 318 -3.09 -7.91 -10.82
N LEU A 319 -3.96 -8.50 -11.65
CA LEU A 319 -3.60 -9.06 -12.95
C LEU A 319 -3.03 -8.02 -13.91
N GLU A 320 -3.62 -6.82 -13.97
CA GLU A 320 -3.08 -5.71 -14.75
C GLU A 320 -1.73 -5.24 -14.23
N LEU A 321 -1.58 -5.14 -12.90
CA LEU A 321 -0.31 -4.78 -12.27
C LEU A 321 0.79 -5.81 -12.57
N ARG A 322 0.46 -7.10 -12.72
CA ARG A 322 1.42 -8.16 -13.07
C ARG A 322 2.17 -7.90 -14.37
N ARG A 323 1.55 -7.24 -15.34
CA ARG A 323 2.22 -6.84 -16.59
C ARG A 323 3.44 -5.97 -16.32
N TYR A 324 3.40 -5.18 -15.25
CA TYR A 324 4.43 -4.21 -14.92
C TYR A 324 5.26 -4.66 -13.71
N TRP A 325 4.69 -5.40 -12.77
CA TRP A 325 5.28 -5.62 -11.45
C TRP A 325 5.33 -7.12 -11.14
N PRO A 326 6.47 -7.80 -11.44
CA PRO A 326 6.61 -9.25 -11.28
C PRO A 326 6.26 -9.74 -9.86
N ASN A 327 6.54 -8.95 -8.83
CA ASN A 327 6.19 -9.25 -7.43
C ASN A 327 4.68 -9.48 -7.19
N THR A 328 3.81 -8.97 -8.05
CA THR A 328 2.36 -9.20 -7.96
C THR A 328 1.93 -10.59 -8.44
N GLU A 329 2.80 -11.33 -9.13
CA GLU A 329 2.56 -12.76 -9.46
C GLU A 329 2.37 -13.59 -8.19
N SER A 330 3.15 -13.26 -7.17
CA SER A 330 3.09 -13.88 -5.86
C SER A 330 1.82 -13.53 -5.06
N MET A 331 1.05 -12.54 -5.53
CA MET A 331 -0.22 -12.09 -4.96
C MET A 331 -1.43 -12.69 -5.69
N TYR A 332 -1.20 -13.36 -6.83
CA TYR A 332 -2.22 -13.94 -7.70
C TYR A 332 -2.87 -15.19 -7.12
N SER A 333 -2.27 -15.78 -6.09
CA SER A 333 -2.78 -17.00 -5.55
C SER A 333 -4.01 -16.69 -4.63
N LEU A 334 -5.15 -16.33 -5.25
CA LEU A 334 -6.50 -16.56 -4.75
C LEU A 334 -7.24 -17.49 -5.73
N PRO A 335 -7.86 -18.60 -5.29
CA PRO A 335 -8.52 -19.53 -6.20
C PRO A 335 -9.90 -18.97 -6.56
N LEU A 336 -9.99 -18.26 -7.68
CA LEU A 336 -11.28 -17.93 -8.32
C LEU A 336 -11.51 -18.75 -9.61
N GLY A 337 -10.74 -19.82 -9.81
CA GLY A 337 -10.93 -20.75 -10.91
C GLY A 337 -12.12 -21.66 -10.68
N GLU A 338 -13.24 -21.33 -11.32
CA GLU A 338 -14.39 -22.18 -11.67
C GLU A 338 -14.63 -23.41 -10.78
N LYS A 339 -15.34 -23.23 -9.66
CA LYS A 339 -16.20 -24.30 -9.13
C LYS A 339 -17.58 -23.74 -8.84
N GLU A 340 -18.57 -24.40 -9.43
CA GLU A 340 -19.99 -24.09 -9.28
C GLU A 340 -20.35 -23.93 -7.80
N VAL A 341 -21.03 -22.83 -7.49
CA VAL A 341 -21.54 -22.54 -6.15
C VAL A 341 -22.69 -23.50 -5.86
N ALA A 342 -22.39 -24.63 -5.22
CA ALA A 342 -23.41 -25.48 -4.61
C ALA A 342 -23.83 -24.90 -3.25
N PRO A 343 -25.14 -24.83 -2.94
CA PRO A 343 -25.60 -24.28 -1.66
C PRO A 343 -25.24 -25.26 -0.53
N VAL A 344 -24.47 -24.78 0.46
CA VAL A 344 -24.12 -25.57 1.64
C VAL A 344 -25.34 -25.67 2.56
N THR A 345 -25.74 -26.90 2.86
CA THR A 345 -26.76 -27.21 3.86
C THR A 345 -26.16 -27.10 5.25
N SER A 346 -26.94 -26.51 6.15
CA SER A 346 -26.60 -26.17 7.54
C SER A 346 -26.00 -27.35 8.31
N GLY A 347 -24.82 -27.13 8.89
CA GLY A 347 -24.28 -27.90 10.01
C GLY A 347 -23.03 -28.70 9.66
N MET A 348 -21.85 -28.09 9.86
CA MET A 348 -20.61 -28.80 10.21
C MET A 348 -19.62 -27.78 10.79
N ASP A 349 -19.16 -28.07 12.01
CA ASP A 349 -18.23 -27.25 12.80
C ASP A 349 -16.89 -27.11 12.06
N LEU A 350 -16.49 -25.87 11.77
CA LEU A 350 -15.19 -25.53 11.18
C LEU A 350 -14.20 -25.22 12.31
N ASP A 351 -13.09 -25.95 12.33
CA ASP A 351 -12.01 -25.77 13.30
C ASP A 351 -11.37 -24.38 13.17
N MET A 352 -11.36 -23.66 14.28
CA MET A 352 -11.25 -22.20 14.36
C MET A 352 -9.79 -21.68 14.30
N ASP A 353 -8.82 -22.59 14.41
CA ASP A 353 -7.38 -22.27 14.46
C ASP A 353 -6.79 -21.96 13.07
N SER A 354 -7.42 -22.45 12.00
CA SER A 354 -6.98 -22.28 10.60
C SER A 354 -7.15 -20.85 10.07
N PHE A 355 -8.25 -20.17 10.43
CA PHE A 355 -8.50 -18.80 9.96
C PHE A 355 -7.69 -17.75 10.74
N SER A 356 -7.41 -18.01 12.03
CA SER A 356 -6.58 -17.15 12.88
C SER A 356 -5.13 -17.09 12.40
N ALA A 357 -4.49 -18.24 12.14
CA ALA A 357 -3.13 -18.30 11.61
C ALA A 357 -3.00 -17.65 10.20
N ARG A 358 -4.05 -17.73 9.37
CA ARG A 358 -4.08 -17.15 8.01
C ARG A 358 -4.35 -15.63 8.02
N THR A 359 -5.16 -15.15 8.97
CA THR A 359 -5.37 -13.71 9.25
C THR A 359 -4.09 -13.09 9.83
N GLN A 360 -3.39 -13.86 10.67
CA GLN A 360 -2.08 -13.54 11.23
C GLN A 360 -1.03 -13.45 10.12
N ALA A 361 -1.04 -14.33 9.11
CA ALA A 361 -0.20 -14.21 7.92
C ALA A 361 -0.47 -12.92 7.13
N VAL A 362 -1.73 -12.51 6.91
CA VAL A 362 -2.07 -11.26 6.19
C VAL A 362 -1.59 -10.00 6.94
N ALA A 363 -1.66 -10.01 8.28
CA ALA A 363 -1.11 -8.95 9.14
C ALA A 363 0.43 -8.96 9.20
N GLU A 364 1.03 -10.15 9.11
CA GLU A 364 2.49 -10.35 9.03
C GLU A 364 3.05 -10.07 7.62
N GLN A 365 2.22 -10.14 6.57
CA GLN A 365 2.54 -10.05 5.13
C GLN A 365 2.49 -8.61 4.58
N GLY A 366 2.85 -7.61 5.37
CA GLY A 366 3.51 -6.40 4.84
C GLY A 366 4.89 -6.67 4.20
N ARG A 367 5.13 -7.92 3.80
CA ARG A 367 6.40 -8.53 3.40
C ARG A 367 6.22 -9.02 1.97
N TYR A 368 6.98 -8.49 1.04
CA TYR A 368 7.18 -9.13 -0.26
C TYR A 368 7.48 -10.62 -0.05
N THR A 369 6.57 -11.51 -0.46
CA THR A 369 6.79 -12.84 -1.10
C THR A 369 5.57 -13.77 -1.00
N ALA A 370 5.22 -14.37 -2.13
CA ALA A 370 4.62 -15.69 -2.35
C ALA A 370 3.48 -16.09 -1.41
N PHE A 371 2.27 -15.70 -1.78
CA PHE A 371 1.10 -16.50 -1.48
C PHE A 371 1.16 -17.75 -2.40
N ASN A 372 1.05 -18.94 -1.82
CA ASN A 372 0.64 -20.14 -2.53
C ASN A 372 -0.71 -20.57 -1.94
N ILE A 373 -1.76 -20.63 -2.77
CA ILE A 373 -3.11 -21.04 -2.36
C ILE A 373 -3.15 -22.50 -1.97
N ASP A 374 -2.17 -23.31 -2.40
CA ASP A 374 -2.23 -24.74 -2.15
C ASP A 374 -2.37 -25.05 -0.63
N ASP A 375 -1.87 -24.16 0.24
CA ASP A 375 -2.02 -24.25 1.70
C ASP A 375 -3.37 -23.75 2.25
N LEU A 376 -4.24 -23.21 1.40
CA LEU A 376 -5.64 -22.83 1.69
C LEU A 376 -6.65 -23.89 1.25
N ILE A 377 -6.24 -24.92 0.50
CA ILE A 377 -7.14 -25.94 -0.08
C ILE A 377 -6.85 -27.38 0.39
N LEU A 378 -5.79 -27.65 1.15
CA LEU A 378 -5.57 -29.00 1.69
C LEU A 378 -5.61 -28.97 3.21
N ASP A 379 -6.83 -29.06 3.75
CA ASP A 379 -7.17 -29.95 4.87
C ASP A 379 -8.67 -29.83 5.15
N ASP A 380 -9.46 -30.34 4.20
CA ASP A 380 -10.64 -31.16 4.48
C ASP A 380 -11.23 -31.65 3.16
N MET A 381 -10.58 -32.67 2.59
CA MET A 381 -11.20 -33.57 1.60
C MET A 381 -10.31 -34.81 1.40
N GLN A 382 -10.09 -35.59 2.46
CA GLN A 382 -9.81 -37.02 2.27
C GLN A 382 -11.15 -37.77 2.20
N MET A 383 -11.57 -38.12 0.98
CA MET A 383 -12.54 -39.19 0.78
C MET A 383 -11.85 -40.38 0.14
N TYR A 384 -11.84 -41.47 0.90
CA TYR A 384 -11.51 -42.85 0.58
C TYR A 384 -11.53 -43.22 -0.91
N SER A 385 -10.38 -43.70 -1.38
CA SER A 385 -10.33 -44.76 -2.38
C SER A 385 -10.58 -46.12 -1.70
N MET A 386 -11.67 -46.78 -2.02
CA MET A 386 -11.74 -48.25 -2.10
C MET A 386 -12.55 -48.54 -3.36
N GLU A 387 -11.88 -48.82 -4.48
CA GLU A 387 -11.50 -50.18 -4.90
C GLU A 387 -12.67 -51.17 -4.87
N GLU A 388 -13.06 -51.53 -6.10
CA GLU A 388 -13.61 -52.80 -6.55
C GLU A 388 -13.84 -53.87 -5.46
N ASN A 389 -15.12 -54.14 -5.15
CA ASN A 389 -15.50 -55.47 -4.71
C ASN A 389 -15.73 -56.34 -5.95
N THR A 390 -14.75 -57.18 -6.23
CA THR A 390 -14.92 -58.42 -7.00
C THR A 390 -15.51 -59.51 -6.08
N SER A 391 -16.27 -60.44 -6.68
CA SER A 391 -16.87 -61.67 -6.11
C SER A 391 -18.11 -61.47 -5.22
N ASN A 392 -19.28 -62.09 -5.46
CA ASN A 392 -19.66 -63.30 -6.19
C ASN A 392 -21.11 -63.18 -6.66
#